data_AF-A0A944C7B3-F1
#
_entry.id   AF-A0A944C7B3-F1
#
_cell.length_a   1.000
_cell.length_b   1.000
_cell.length_c   1.000
_cell.angle_alpha   90.00
_cell.angle_beta   90.00
_cell.angle_gamma   90.00
#
_symmetry.space_group_name_H-M   'P 1'
#
loop_
_entity.id
_entity.type
_entity.pdbx_description
1 polymer ?
#
loop_
_entity_poly.entity_id
_entity_poly.type
_entity_poly.pdbx_seq_one_letter_code
_entity_poly.pdbx_strand_id
1 'polypeptide(L)'
;MSAITKRAIEESFKKLLSEQPLDKITVKNITDDCGVNRNTFYYHYSDIYELLEDIFMEEAQKAIYSMNSEQSWEECLCSGLRFVKENKKLIYHVYNSLHRETIERYLYKVSFDFMLKF
;
A
#
# COMPACT_ATOMS: atom_id res chain seq x y z
N MET A 1 -12.81 -16.22 4.70
CA MET A 1 -11.40 -16.45 5.09
C MET A 1 -10.98 -15.35 6.09
N SER A 2 -9.91 -15.53 6.87
CA SER A 2 -9.61 -14.65 8.02
C SER A 2 -8.91 -13.35 7.59
N ALA A 3 -9.32 -12.22 8.16
CA ALA A 3 -8.62 -10.94 8.05
C ALA A 3 -7.15 -11.02 8.51
N ILE A 4 -6.82 -11.99 9.36
CA ILE A 4 -5.45 -12.28 9.82
C ILE A 4 -4.57 -12.71 8.64
N THR A 5 -5.09 -13.58 7.78
CA THR A 5 -4.35 -14.11 6.62
C THR A 5 -4.09 -13.03 5.57
N LYS A 6 -5.10 -12.20 5.28
CA LYS A 6 -4.95 -11.03 4.38
C LYS A 6 -3.82 -10.12 4.88
N ARG A 7 -3.86 -9.73 6.15
CA ARG A 7 -2.82 -8.88 6.76
C ARG A 7 -1.44 -9.51 6.73
N ALA A 8 -1.31 -10.81 6.97
CA ALA A 8 -0.01 -11.50 6.90
C ALA A 8 0.60 -11.44 5.49
N ILE A 9 -0.24 -11.56 4.44
CA ILE A 9 0.17 -11.41 3.04
C ILE A 9 0.62 -9.98 2.76
N GLU A 10 -0.16 -8.98 3.18
CA GLU A 10 0.17 -7.56 3.00
C GLU A 10 1.47 -7.15 3.70
N GLU A 11 1.66 -7.54 4.96
CA GLU A 11 2.86 -7.22 5.73
C GLU A 11 4.12 -7.86 5.12
N SER A 12 4.01 -9.13 4.70
CA SER A 12 5.09 -9.81 3.99
C SER A 12 5.46 -9.11 2.68
N PHE A 13 4.45 -8.71 1.90
CA PHE A 13 4.69 -8.00 0.65
C PHE A 13 5.31 -6.62 0.86
N LYS A 14 4.84 -5.84 1.85
CA LYS A 14 5.45 -4.54 2.21
C LYS A 14 6.90 -4.71 2.64
N LYS A 15 7.20 -5.74 3.46
CA LYS A 15 8.56 -6.09 3.88
C LYS A 15 9.45 -6.37 2.67
N LEU A 16 9.03 -7.27 1.77
CA LEU A 16 9.78 -7.61 0.57
C LEU A 16 9.99 -6.39 -0.34
N LEU A 17 8.96 -5.55 -0.51
CA LEU A 17 9.10 -4.29 -1.25
C LEU A 17 10.03 -3.28 -0.59
N SER A 18 10.27 -3.35 0.72
CA SER A 18 11.27 -2.51 1.37
C SER A 18 12.71 -2.99 1.12
N GLU A 19 12.89 -4.24 0.67
CA GLU A 19 14.16 -4.91 0.50
C GLU A 19 14.60 -5.01 -0.98
N GLN A 20 13.64 -5.15 -1.92
CA GLN A 20 13.93 -5.35 -3.34
C GLN A 20 12.88 -4.73 -4.28
N PRO A 21 13.24 -4.48 -5.56
CA PRO A 21 12.32 -4.00 -6.59
C PRO A 21 11.09 -4.91 -6.80
N LEU A 22 9.96 -4.31 -7.18
CA LEU A 22 8.68 -5.02 -7.39
C LEU A 22 8.80 -6.17 -8.40
N ASP A 23 9.57 -6.01 -9.47
CA ASP A 23 9.75 -7.01 -10.53
C ASP A 23 10.54 -8.26 -10.07
N LYS A 24 11.16 -8.21 -8.89
CA LYS A 24 11.87 -9.34 -8.27
C LYS A 24 11.02 -10.10 -7.26
N ILE A 25 9.86 -9.57 -6.90
CA ILE A 25 8.97 -10.20 -5.91
C ILE A 25 8.04 -11.16 -6.63
N THR A 26 7.92 -12.37 -6.10
CA THR A 26 6.98 -13.38 -6.61
C THR A 26 5.99 -13.78 -5.52
N VAL A 27 4.83 -14.33 -5.93
CA VAL A 27 3.87 -14.95 -5.01
C VAL A 27 4.55 -15.96 -4.09
N LYS A 28 5.52 -16.72 -4.61
CA LYS A 28 6.27 -17.68 -3.81
C LYS A 28 7.06 -17.01 -2.68
N ASN A 29 7.74 -15.89 -2.95
CA ASN A 29 8.48 -15.17 -1.91
C ASN A 29 7.56 -14.73 -0.78
N ILE A 30 6.38 -14.21 -1.11
CA ILE A 30 5.38 -13.76 -0.13
C ILE A 30 4.87 -14.94 0.69
N THR A 31 4.46 -16.02 0.02
CA THR A 31 3.91 -17.21 0.70
C THR A 31 4.94 -17.91 1.58
N ASP A 32 6.19 -17.96 1.14
CA ASP A 32 7.30 -18.55 1.91
C ASP A 32 7.62 -17.70 3.16
N ASP A 33 7.56 -16.36 3.06
CA ASP A 33 7.85 -15.44 4.17
C ASP A 33 6.74 -15.39 5.22
N CYS A 34 5.45 -15.40 4.85
CA CYS A 34 4.34 -15.41 5.80
C CYS A 34 3.79 -16.79 6.16
N GLY A 35 4.34 -17.86 5.58
CA GLY A 35 3.98 -19.25 5.90
C GLY A 35 2.58 -19.69 5.44
N VAL A 36 1.99 -19.01 4.46
CA VAL A 36 0.70 -19.38 3.86
C VAL A 36 0.91 -20.21 2.59
N ASN A 37 -0.06 -21.02 2.19
CA ASN A 37 0.04 -21.72 0.92
C ASN A 37 -0.33 -20.82 -0.28
N ARG A 38 0.10 -21.18 -1.49
CA ARG A 38 -0.19 -20.41 -2.71
C ARG A 38 -1.67 -20.29 -3.03
N ASN A 39 -2.47 -21.34 -2.78
CA ASN A 39 -3.91 -21.30 -3.02
C ASN A 39 -4.61 -20.27 -2.11
N THR A 40 -4.10 -20.10 -0.89
CA THR A 40 -4.55 -19.08 0.06
C THR A 40 -4.19 -17.69 -0.41
N PHE A 41 -3.00 -17.47 -0.99
CA PHE A 41 -2.70 -16.21 -1.67
C PHE A 41 -3.71 -15.93 -2.78
N TYR A 42 -3.92 -16.89 -3.69
CA TYR A 42 -4.81 -16.72 -4.84
C TYR A 42 -6.29 -16.62 -4.50
N TYR A 43 -6.69 -16.98 -3.27
CA TYR A 43 -8.02 -16.69 -2.77
C TYR A 43 -8.22 -15.21 -2.45
N HIS A 44 -7.15 -14.51 -2.05
CA HIS A 44 -7.18 -13.09 -1.69
C HIS A 44 -6.85 -12.18 -2.88
N TYR A 45 -5.88 -12.58 -3.71
CA TYR A 45 -5.37 -11.77 -4.81
C TYR A 45 -5.03 -12.65 -6.00
N SER A 46 -5.44 -12.25 -7.20
CA SER A 46 -5.10 -12.88 -8.46
C SER A 46 -3.60 -12.83 -8.77
N ASP A 47 -2.94 -11.73 -8.40
CA ASP A 47 -1.49 -11.55 -8.52
C ASP A 47 -0.93 -10.52 -7.52
N ILE A 48 0.37 -10.23 -7.63
CA ILE A 48 1.06 -9.26 -6.75
C ILE A 48 0.69 -7.80 -7.03
N TYR A 49 0.13 -7.51 -8.21
CA TYR A 49 -0.26 -6.16 -8.61
C TYR A 49 -1.65 -5.81 -8.08
N GLU A 50 -2.58 -6.76 -8.07
CA GLU A 50 -3.85 -6.58 -7.33
C GLU A 50 -3.58 -6.34 -5.84
N LEU A 51 -2.66 -7.10 -5.24
CA LEU A 51 -2.21 -6.87 -3.86
C LEU A 51 -1.61 -5.46 -3.67
N LEU A 52 -0.81 -4.99 -4.63
CA LEU A 52 -0.23 -3.65 -4.61
C LEU A 52 -1.31 -2.57 -4.63
N GLU A 53 -2.27 -2.65 -5.56
CA GLU A 53 -3.39 -1.70 -5.65
C GLU A 53 -4.20 -1.68 -4.36
N ASP A 54 -4.53 -2.85 -3.81
CA ASP A 54 -5.31 -2.96 -2.58
C ASP A 54 -4.61 -2.27 -1.40
N ILE A 55 -3.29 -2.49 -1.24
CA ILE A 55 -2.52 -1.82 -0.18
C ILE A 55 -2.57 -0.31 -0.35
N PHE A 56 -2.29 0.22 -1.55
CA PHE A 56 -2.30 1.67 -1.75
C PHE A 56 -3.71 2.26 -1.59
N MET A 57 -4.76 1.54 -2.00
CA MET A 57 -6.13 1.97 -1.79
C MET A 57 -6.48 2.03 -0.28
N GLU A 58 -6.12 1.00 0.49
CA GLU A 58 -6.33 0.99 1.93
C GLU A 58 -5.56 2.09 2.65
N GLU A 59 -4.30 2.33 2.27
CA GLU A 59 -3.51 3.41 2.84
C GLU A 59 -4.07 4.79 2.50
N ALA A 60 -4.60 4.98 1.29
CA ALA A 60 -5.28 6.23 0.93
C ALA A 60 -6.55 6.42 1.76
N GLN A 61 -7.35 5.37 1.94
CA GLN A 61 -8.54 5.43 2.79
C GLN A 61 -8.16 5.75 4.24
N LYS A 62 -7.15 5.09 4.82
CA LYS A 62 -6.66 5.38 6.18
C LYS A 62 -6.22 6.83 6.30
N ALA A 63 -5.48 7.35 5.32
CA ALA A 63 -5.10 8.75 5.27
C ALA A 63 -6.32 9.68 5.28
N ILE A 64 -7.32 9.44 4.43
CA ILE A 64 -8.53 10.27 4.32
C ILE A 64 -9.37 10.21 5.60
N TYR A 65 -9.52 9.03 6.21
CA TYR A 65 -10.25 8.85 7.48
C TYR A 65 -9.53 9.53 8.65
N SER A 66 -8.20 9.63 8.60
CA SER A 66 -7.42 10.31 9.63
C SER A 66 -7.51 11.83 9.57
N MET A 67 -7.98 12.41 8.45
CA MET A 67 -8.20 13.85 8.31
C MET A 67 -9.47 14.25 9.08
N ASN A 68 -9.35 15.03 10.14
CA ASN A 68 -10.50 15.59 10.86
C ASN A 68 -10.69 17.08 10.53
N SER A 69 -11.85 17.66 10.88
CA SER A 69 -12.19 19.07 10.64
C SER A 69 -11.60 20.07 11.65
N GLU A 70 -10.97 19.58 12.71
CA GLU A 70 -10.31 20.38 13.76
C GLU A 70 -8.81 20.55 13.49
N GLN A 71 -8.24 19.74 12.60
CA GLN A 71 -6.84 19.77 12.19
C GLN A 71 -6.57 20.92 11.24
N SER A 72 -5.36 21.48 11.33
CA SER A 72 -4.89 22.41 10.31
C SER A 72 -4.69 21.70 8.97
N TRP A 73 -4.65 22.46 7.89
CA TRP A 73 -4.40 21.89 6.56
C TRP A 73 -2.99 21.25 6.50
N GLU A 74 -2.01 21.78 7.22
CA GLU A 74 -0.67 21.20 7.33
C GLU A 74 -0.69 19.83 8.02
N GLU A 75 -1.49 19.67 9.08
CA GLU A 75 -1.63 18.41 9.81
C GLU A 75 -2.33 17.34 8.97
N CYS A 76 -3.36 17.74 8.22
CA CYS A 76 -4.04 16.89 7.25
C CYS A 76 -3.08 16.43 6.14
N LEU A 77 -2.29 17.35 5.57
CA LEU A 77 -1.30 17.02 4.55
C LEU A 77 -0.21 16.08 5.09
N CYS A 78 0.31 16.35 6.29
CA CYS A 78 1.31 15.49 6.93
C CYS A 78 0.76 14.08 7.20
N SER A 79 -0.51 13.98 7.60
CA SER A 79 -1.18 12.69 7.80
C SER A 79 -1.39 11.95 6.47
N GLY A 80 -1.79 12.67 5.43
CA GLY A 80 -1.92 12.15 4.07
C GLY A 80 -0.63 11.61 3.47
N LEU A 81 0.52 12.23 3.79
CA LEU A 81 1.83 11.81 3.28
C LEU A 81 2.59 10.84 4.20
N ARG A 82 2.01 10.47 5.34
CA ARG A 82 2.69 9.67 6.37
C ARG A 82 3.20 8.33 5.82
N PHE A 83 2.33 7.60 5.12
CA PHE A 83 2.67 6.31 4.54
C PHE A 83 3.87 6.41 3.59
N VAL A 84 3.88 7.41 2.69
CA VAL A 84 4.99 7.65 1.76
C VAL A 84 6.28 7.98 2.49
N LYS A 85 6.20 8.81 3.54
CA LYS A 85 7.35 9.22 4.35
C LYS A 85 7.97 8.05 5.12
N GLU A 86 7.15 7.15 5.65
CA GLU A 86 7.59 6.01 6.46
C GLU A 86 8.09 4.85 5.58
N ASN A 87 7.59 4.71 4.35
CA ASN A 87 7.86 3.57 3.47
C ASN A 87 8.75 3.92 2.26
N LYS A 88 9.72 4.83 2.42
CA LYS A 88 10.51 5.40 1.29
C LYS A 88 11.10 4.36 0.33
N LYS A 89 11.63 3.24 0.85
CA LYS A 89 12.23 2.18 0.01
C LYS A 89 11.16 1.46 -0.83
N LEU A 90 10.04 1.10 -0.21
CA LEU A 90 8.89 0.53 -0.90
C LEU A 90 8.39 1.47 -1.99
N ILE A 91 8.20 2.76 -1.67
CA ILE A 91 7.79 3.77 -2.65
C ILE A 91 8.80 3.87 -3.79
N TYR A 92 10.10 3.89 -3.49
CA TYR A 92 11.15 3.92 -4.50
C TYR A 92 11.12 2.68 -5.42
N HIS A 93 10.95 1.49 -4.86
CA HIS A 93 10.89 0.24 -5.62
C HIS A 93 9.64 0.13 -6.50
N VAL A 94 8.51 0.67 -6.05
CA VAL A 94 7.28 0.74 -6.85
C VAL A 94 7.40 1.82 -7.93
N TYR A 95 7.96 2.99 -7.60
CA TYR A 95 8.14 4.11 -8.53
C TYR A 95 9.04 3.74 -9.73
N ASN A 96 10.08 2.93 -9.50
CA ASN A 96 10.98 2.44 -10.55
C ASN A 96 10.44 1.21 -11.30
N SER A 97 9.21 0.79 -11.03
CA SER A 97 8.54 -0.30 -11.73
C SER A 97 7.61 0.22 -12.83
N LEU A 98 7.04 -0.70 -13.62
CA LEU A 98 5.97 -0.38 -14.57
C LEU A 98 4.68 0.09 -13.88
N HIS A 99 4.54 -0.12 -12.57
CA HIS A 99 3.34 0.19 -11.77
C HIS A 99 3.49 1.48 -10.96
N ARG A 100 4.30 2.45 -11.43
CA ARG A 100 4.43 3.76 -10.77
C ARG A 100 3.11 4.52 -10.67
N GLU A 101 2.18 4.27 -11.59
CA GLU A 101 0.85 4.88 -11.62
C GLU A 101 0.03 4.59 -10.35
N THR A 102 0.30 3.49 -9.64
CA THR A 102 -0.34 3.18 -8.36
C THR A 102 -0.03 4.24 -7.30
N ILE A 103 1.20 4.76 -7.28
CA ILE A 103 1.60 5.85 -6.39
C ILE A 103 0.90 7.15 -6.80
N GLU A 104 0.81 7.42 -8.11
CA GLU A 104 0.14 8.60 -8.63
C GLU A 104 -1.35 8.59 -8.27
N ARG A 105 -2.04 7.44 -8.41
CA ARG A 105 -3.43 7.25 -7.98
C ARG A 105 -3.60 7.50 -6.48
N TYR A 106 -2.71 6.97 -5.65
CA TYR A 106 -2.72 7.22 -4.22
C TYR A 106 -2.60 8.70 -3.89
N LEU A 107 -1.58 9.38 -4.45
CA LEU A 107 -1.34 10.80 -4.20
C LEU A 107 -2.50 11.65 -4.70
N TYR A 108 -3.03 11.33 -5.89
CA TYR A 108 -4.19 12.01 -6.44
C TYR A 108 -5.40 11.86 -5.52
N LYS A 109 -5.71 10.64 -5.06
CA LYS A 109 -6.85 10.40 -4.18
C LYS A 109 -6.72 11.17 -2.86
N VAL A 110 -5.58 11.05 -2.19
CA VAL A 110 -5.32 11.74 -0.92
C VAL A 110 -5.37 13.27 -1.09
N SER A 111 -4.77 13.82 -2.15
CA SER A 111 -4.75 15.26 -2.40
C SER A 111 -6.12 15.79 -2.83
N PHE A 112 -6.87 15.04 -3.64
CA PHE A 112 -8.21 15.41 -4.08
C PHE A 112 -9.20 15.44 -2.91
N ASP A 113 -9.24 14.38 -2.09
CA ASP A 113 -10.09 14.35 -0.89
C ASP A 113 -9.69 15.45 0.12
N PHE A 114 -8.38 15.74 0.25
CA PHE A 114 -7.90 16.88 1.02
C PHE A 114 -8.43 18.22 0.49
N MET A 115 -8.34 18.46 -0.82
CA MET A 115 -8.83 19.69 -1.46
C MET A 115 -10.36 19.84 -1.40
N LEU A 116 -11.12 18.76 -1.22
CA LEU A 116 -12.57 18.85 -1.03
C LEU A 116 -12.96 19.19 0.42
N LYS A 117 -12.06 18.97 1.39
CA LYS A 117 -12.30 19.27 2.80
C LYS A 117 -12.00 20.73 3.18
N PHE A 118 -11.20 21.44 2.39
CA PHE A 118 -10.74 22.81 2.64
C PHE A 118 -11.08 23.72 1.44
#